data_AF-A0A2N1RGZ5-F1
#
_entry.id   AF-A0A2N1RGZ5-F1
#
_cell.length_a   1.000
_cell.length_b   1.000
_cell.length_c   1.000
_cell.angle_alpha   90.00
_cell.angle_beta   90.00
_cell.angle_gamma   90.00
#
_symmetry.space_group_name_H-M   'P 1'
#
loop_
_entity.id
_entity.type
_entity.pdbx_description
1 polymer ?
#
loop_
_entity_poly.entity_id
_entity_poly.type
_entity_poly.pdbx_seq_one_letter_code
_entity_poly.pdbx_strand_id
1 'polypeptide(L)'
;YDALVMVDDSHATGYIGATGRGTAEHCGVQGRVDIISTTFGKALGGASGGCISGRKEIVGLLRQRARPYLFSNTLAPAIAGGTLKVLDLLEAGNPYRAKTMENARYFRTRMERAGFDLVKGDTAIVPVMLYDEVKAVRMADDLLKEGIYVIGFCFPVVPKGKARIRVQLSAAHTTEDIDRAVEAFIKVRG
;
A
#
# COMPACT_ATOMS: atom_id res chain seq x y z
N TYR A 1 19.89 24.09 -0.94
CA TYR A 1 18.60 24.48 -1.55
C TYR A 1 17.53 24.81 -0.51
N ASP A 2 17.74 24.55 0.80
CA ASP A 2 16.85 24.95 1.92
C ASP A 2 15.35 24.78 1.66
N ALA A 3 15.03 23.72 0.93
CA ALA A 3 13.67 23.41 0.51
C ALA A 3 13.00 22.55 1.57
N LEU A 4 11.70 22.80 1.78
CA LEU A 4 10.87 21.90 2.57
C LEU A 4 10.66 20.58 1.82
N VAL A 5 10.75 19.48 2.56
CA VAL A 5 10.53 18.12 2.07
C VAL A 5 9.20 17.61 2.59
N MET A 6 8.31 17.28 1.66
CA MET A 6 7.05 16.59 1.93
C MET A 6 7.09 15.18 1.34
N VAL A 7 6.65 14.19 2.12
CA VAL A 7 6.51 12.79 1.68
C VAL A 7 5.07 12.35 1.81
N ASP A 8 4.50 11.80 0.74
CA ASP A 8 3.28 10.98 0.82
C ASP A 8 3.66 9.54 1.13
N ASP A 9 3.30 9.12 2.33
CA ASP A 9 3.66 7.85 2.93
C ASP A 9 2.46 6.90 3.03
N SER A 10 1.39 7.18 2.28
CA SER A 10 0.13 6.45 2.31
C SER A 10 0.29 4.95 2.07
N HIS A 11 1.30 4.52 1.31
CA HIS A 11 1.58 3.11 1.02
C HIS A 11 2.70 2.52 1.88
N ALA A 12 3.15 3.22 2.91
CA ALA A 12 4.28 2.83 3.75
C ALA A 12 3.94 2.88 5.25
N THR A 13 3.23 3.91 5.71
CA THR A 13 2.82 4.03 7.12
C THR A 13 2.04 2.80 7.56
N GLY A 14 2.43 2.23 8.70
CA GLY A 14 1.85 1.03 9.29
C GLY A 14 2.65 -0.26 9.04
N TYR A 15 3.57 -0.31 8.06
CA TYR A 15 4.34 -1.54 7.81
C TYR A 15 5.73 -1.38 7.18
N ILE A 16 6.09 -0.22 6.63
CA ILE A 16 7.47 0.08 6.17
C ILE A 16 8.26 0.75 7.31
N GLY A 17 9.57 0.51 7.37
CA GLY A 17 10.40 0.88 8.52
C GLY A 17 10.37 -0.17 9.63
N ALA A 18 11.31 -0.12 10.57
CA ALA A 18 11.44 -1.14 11.63
C ALA A 18 10.18 -1.20 12.51
N THR A 19 9.60 -0.05 12.84
CA THR A 19 8.40 0.08 13.69
C THR A 19 7.13 0.41 12.89
N GLY A 20 7.20 0.42 11.56
CA GLY A 20 6.05 0.78 10.72
C GLY A 20 5.82 2.30 10.62
N ARG A 21 6.78 3.15 11.03
CA ARG A 21 6.67 4.61 10.91
C ARG A 21 6.84 5.11 9.47
N GLY A 22 7.09 4.20 8.54
CA GLY A 22 7.06 4.44 7.11
C GLY A 22 8.43 4.79 6.51
N THR A 23 8.42 5.51 5.39
CA THR A 23 9.62 5.62 4.53
C THR A 23 10.75 6.41 5.19
N ALA A 24 10.42 7.44 5.97
CA ALA A 24 11.43 8.23 6.67
C ALA A 24 12.21 7.42 7.71
N GLU A 25 11.55 6.48 8.40
CA GLU A 25 12.20 5.52 9.30
C GLU A 25 13.05 4.52 8.51
N HIS A 26 12.47 3.94 7.45
CA HIS A 26 13.17 2.97 6.60
C HIS A 26 14.47 3.51 6.03
N CYS A 27 14.48 4.77 5.60
CA CYS A 27 15.66 5.44 5.04
C CYS A 27 16.58 6.09 6.08
N GLY A 28 16.26 6.05 7.38
CA GLY A 28 17.07 6.67 8.44
C GLY A 28 17.12 8.20 8.37
N VAL A 29 16.06 8.83 7.86
CA VAL A 29 15.97 10.29 7.62
C VAL A 29 14.87 10.95 8.46
N GLN A 30 14.47 10.31 9.57
CA GLN A 30 13.55 10.88 10.53
C GLN A 30 14.05 12.25 11.00
N GLY A 31 13.14 13.22 11.16
CA GLY A 31 13.48 14.60 11.50
C GLY A 31 14.01 15.46 10.34
N ARG A 32 14.34 14.87 9.18
CA ARG A 32 14.73 15.60 7.95
C ARG A 32 13.56 15.80 6.96
N VAL A 33 12.44 15.12 7.18
CA VAL A 33 11.20 15.30 6.42
C VAL A 33 10.32 16.27 7.19
N ASP A 34 9.96 17.40 6.57
CA ASP A 34 9.21 18.47 7.23
C ASP A 34 7.71 18.17 7.35
N ILE A 35 7.17 17.46 6.36
CA ILE A 35 5.74 17.13 6.25
C ILE A 35 5.59 15.69 5.79
N ILE A 36 4.78 14.91 6.51
CA ILE A 36 4.36 13.57 6.10
C ILE A 36 2.86 13.61 5.89
N SER A 37 2.43 13.18 4.71
CA SER A 37 1.03 12.87 4.42
C SER A 37 0.83 11.37 4.45
N THR A 38 -0.29 10.91 5.01
CA THR A 38 -0.65 9.50 4.97
C THR A 38 -2.17 9.32 5.04
N THR A 39 -2.63 8.08 4.89
CA THR A 39 -4.04 7.72 4.91
C THR A 39 -4.35 6.74 6.03
N PHE A 40 -5.55 6.87 6.60
CA PHE A 40 -6.11 5.89 7.53
C PHE A 40 -6.84 4.73 6.82
N GLY A 41 -7.08 4.87 5.50
CA GLY A 41 -7.82 3.90 4.70
C GLY A 41 -7.00 2.72 4.14
N LYS A 42 -5.74 2.53 4.58
CA LYS A 42 -4.87 1.44 4.11
C LYS A 42 -4.41 0.59 5.29
N ALA A 43 -3.11 0.50 5.55
CA ALA A 43 -2.55 -0.31 6.63
C ALA A 43 -3.00 0.16 8.03
N LEU A 44 -3.51 1.39 8.16
CA LEU A 44 -3.99 1.99 9.41
C LEU A 44 -5.49 1.74 9.71
N GLY A 45 -6.05 0.62 9.24
CA GLY A 45 -7.42 0.20 9.59
C GLY A 45 -8.44 0.27 8.46
N GLY A 46 -8.02 0.53 7.22
CA GLY A 46 -8.81 0.25 6.02
C GLY A 46 -10.10 1.04 5.81
N ALA A 47 -10.42 2.01 6.67
CA ALA A 47 -11.69 2.73 6.61
C ALA A 47 -11.64 4.00 5.75
N SER A 48 -11.46 5.19 6.35
CA SER A 48 -11.39 6.45 5.62
C SER A 48 -10.60 7.51 6.39
N GLY A 49 -10.25 8.59 5.70
CA GLY A 49 -9.50 9.70 6.28
C GLY A 49 -8.00 9.66 5.99
N GLY A 50 -7.31 10.67 6.51
CA GLY A 50 -5.88 10.84 6.34
C GLY A 50 -5.33 11.89 7.31
N CYS A 51 -4.02 12.01 7.30
CA CYS A 51 -3.28 12.84 8.23
C CYS A 51 -2.18 13.61 7.49
N ILE A 52 -1.95 14.83 7.96
CA ILE A 52 -0.71 15.55 7.74
C ILE A 52 -0.03 15.67 9.10
N SER A 53 1.18 15.15 9.21
CA SER A 53 2.05 15.34 10.38
C SER A 53 3.28 16.17 9.98
N GLY A 54 3.80 16.94 10.92
CA GLY A 54 4.91 17.86 10.70
C GLY A 54 5.08 18.82 11.87
N ARG A 55 5.88 19.87 11.67
CA ARG A 55 6.08 20.92 12.68
C ARG A 55 4.76 21.60 13.07
N LYS A 56 4.66 22.02 14.33
CA LYS A 56 3.43 22.61 14.91
C LYS A 56 2.95 23.83 14.13
N GLU A 57 3.87 24.65 13.66
CA GLU A 57 3.62 25.87 12.89
C GLU A 57 2.96 25.53 11.54
N ILE A 58 3.44 24.47 10.87
CA ILE A 58 2.88 23.99 9.60
C ILE A 58 1.47 23.46 9.81
N VAL A 59 1.29 22.58 10.80
CA VAL A 59 -0.04 22.01 11.13
C VAL A 59 -1.02 23.12 11.54
N GLY A 60 -0.57 24.08 12.34
CA GLY A 60 -1.37 25.24 12.74
C GLY A 60 -1.83 26.08 11.55
N LEU A 61 -0.92 26.38 10.62
CA LEU A 61 -1.23 27.10 9.39
C LEU A 61 -2.24 26.34 8.52
N LEU A 62 -2.04 25.04 8.32
CA LEU A 62 -2.95 24.20 7.51
C LEU A 62 -4.36 24.16 8.11
N ARG A 63 -4.49 24.05 9.44
CA ARG A 63 -5.81 24.09 10.10
C ARG A 63 -6.55 25.41 9.88
N GLN A 64 -5.84 26.51 9.65
CA GLN A 64 -6.42 27.85 9.43
C GLN A 64 -6.61 28.22 7.95
N ARG A 65 -5.93 27.53 7.02
CA ARG A 65 -5.88 27.92 5.60
C ARG A 65 -6.30 26.83 4.61
N ALA A 66 -6.20 25.56 4.98
CA ALA A 66 -6.50 24.46 4.07
C ALA A 66 -8.02 24.35 3.88
N ARG A 67 -8.50 24.69 2.68
CA ARG A 67 -9.92 24.59 2.32
C ARG A 67 -10.53 23.20 2.59
N PRO A 68 -9.86 22.08 2.27
CA PRO A 68 -10.41 20.74 2.56
C PRO A 68 -10.57 20.46 4.06
N TYR A 69 -9.80 21.14 4.93
CA TYR A 69 -9.92 21.02 6.38
C TYR A 69 -11.03 21.94 6.92
N LEU A 70 -11.14 23.17 6.40
CA LEU A 70 -12.09 24.19 6.88
C LEU A 70 -13.53 23.97 6.43
N PHE A 71 -13.72 23.45 5.21
CA PHE A 71 -15.03 23.33 4.56
C PHE A 71 -15.46 21.88 4.40
N SER A 72 -15.13 21.04 5.37
CA SER A 72 -15.53 19.63 5.42
C SER A 72 -15.91 19.21 6.84
N ASN A 73 -16.74 18.18 6.94
CA ASN A 73 -17.09 17.60 8.24
C ASN A 73 -15.90 16.82 8.81
N THR A 74 -15.77 16.85 10.14
CA THR A 74 -14.76 16.02 10.82
C THR A 74 -15.04 14.53 10.61
N LEU A 75 -14.01 13.70 10.79
CA LEU A 75 -14.14 12.25 10.70
C LEU A 75 -15.17 11.73 11.72
N ALA A 76 -15.94 10.72 11.31
CA ALA A 76 -16.87 10.06 12.21
C ALA A 76 -16.12 9.46 13.42
N PRO A 77 -16.65 9.56 14.66
CA PRO A 77 -15.97 9.07 15.86
C PRO A 77 -15.52 7.61 15.78
N ALA A 78 -16.30 6.74 15.12
CA ALA A 78 -15.94 5.34 14.92
C ALA A 78 -14.65 5.17 14.10
N ILE A 79 -14.42 6.03 13.10
CA ILE A 79 -13.20 6.02 12.28
C ILE A 79 -12.00 6.47 13.10
N ALA A 80 -12.16 7.53 13.88
CA ALA A 80 -11.11 8.02 14.77
C ALA A 80 -10.74 6.97 15.83
N GLY A 81 -11.75 6.36 16.48
CA GLY A 81 -11.53 5.31 17.48
C GLY A 81 -10.84 4.06 16.90
N GLY A 82 -11.27 3.60 15.73
CA GLY A 82 -10.61 2.49 15.03
C GLY A 82 -9.16 2.80 14.66
N THR A 83 -8.90 4.00 14.16
CA THR A 83 -7.55 4.46 13.82
C THR A 83 -6.65 4.51 15.05
N LEU A 84 -7.13 5.10 16.17
CA LEU A 84 -6.38 5.14 17.43
C LEU A 84 -6.01 3.74 17.90
N LYS A 85 -6.97 2.80 17.86
CA LYS A 85 -6.68 1.42 18.25
C LYS A 85 -5.63 0.75 17.37
N VAL A 86 -5.63 1.03 16.07
CA VAL A 86 -4.59 0.51 15.17
C VAL A 86 -3.23 1.12 15.50
N LEU A 87 -3.16 2.42 15.80
CA LEU A 87 -1.92 3.07 16.22
C LEU A 87 -1.38 2.45 17.52
N ASP A 88 -2.22 2.21 18.52
CA ASP A 88 -1.82 1.52 19.76
C ASP A 88 -1.20 0.14 19.48
N LEU A 89 -1.82 -0.63 18.57
CA LEU A 89 -1.31 -1.95 18.18
C LEU A 89 0.04 -1.88 17.44
N LEU A 90 0.24 -0.83 16.64
CA LEU A 90 1.51 -0.61 15.94
C LEU A 90 2.61 -0.21 16.92
N GLU A 91 2.32 0.69 17.86
CA GLU A 91 3.26 1.12 18.91
C GLU A 91 3.66 -0.03 19.85
N ALA A 92 2.74 -0.97 20.10
CA ALA A 92 3.00 -2.16 20.92
C ALA A 92 3.88 -3.24 20.24
N GLY A 93 4.32 -3.04 18.98
CA GLY A 93 5.29 -3.91 18.32
C GLY A 93 4.81 -4.68 17.09
N ASN A 94 3.73 -4.23 16.44
CA ASN A 94 3.19 -4.71 15.15
C ASN A 94 3.58 -6.15 14.72
N PRO A 95 2.81 -7.19 15.13
CA PRO A 95 3.10 -8.56 14.73
C PRO A 95 2.86 -8.83 13.23
N TYR A 96 2.10 -7.98 12.55
CA TYR A 96 1.63 -8.24 11.18
C TYR A 96 2.65 -7.87 10.11
N ARG A 97 3.58 -6.95 10.41
CA ARG A 97 4.57 -6.49 9.44
C ARG A 97 5.43 -7.64 8.92
N ALA A 98 6.04 -8.41 9.81
CA ALA A 98 6.97 -9.47 9.42
C ALA A 98 6.29 -10.49 8.50
N LYS A 99 5.08 -10.93 8.87
CA LYS A 99 4.28 -11.86 8.08
C LYS A 99 3.85 -11.27 6.73
N THR A 100 3.44 -10.00 6.68
CA THR A 100 3.11 -9.32 5.41
C THR A 100 4.29 -9.33 4.44
N MET A 101 5.49 -9.00 4.94
CA MET A 101 6.70 -8.93 4.12
C MET A 101 7.19 -10.32 3.69
N GLU A 102 7.06 -11.32 4.57
CA GLU A 102 7.31 -12.73 4.25
C GLU A 102 6.38 -13.22 3.14
N ASN A 103 5.08 -12.99 3.28
CA ASN A 103 4.08 -13.34 2.27
C ASN A 103 4.38 -12.68 0.91
N ALA A 104 4.77 -11.40 0.91
CA ALA A 104 5.17 -10.70 -0.31
C ALA A 104 6.42 -11.30 -0.97
N ARG A 105 7.45 -11.64 -0.18
CA ARG A 105 8.65 -12.30 -0.69
C ARG A 105 8.35 -13.69 -1.24
N TYR A 106 7.50 -14.44 -0.56
CA TYR A 106 7.09 -15.78 -0.97
C TYR A 106 6.34 -15.75 -2.30
N PHE A 107 5.29 -14.91 -2.41
CA PHE A 107 4.56 -14.70 -3.66
C PHE A 107 5.48 -14.27 -4.80
N ARG A 108 6.36 -13.27 -4.56
CA ARG A 108 7.33 -12.79 -5.56
C ARG A 108 8.21 -13.93 -6.08
N THR A 109 8.82 -14.69 -5.18
CA THR A 109 9.72 -15.81 -5.52
C THR A 109 9.00 -16.86 -6.37
N ARG A 110 7.76 -17.20 -6.01
CA ARG A 110 6.96 -18.20 -6.72
C ARG A 110 6.54 -17.72 -8.11
N MET A 111 6.12 -16.46 -8.24
CA MET A 111 5.76 -15.85 -9.52
C MET A 111 6.97 -15.72 -10.46
N GLU A 112 8.13 -15.28 -9.96
CA GLU A 112 9.37 -15.20 -10.75
C GLU A 112 9.80 -16.59 -11.24
N ARG A 113 9.74 -17.62 -10.38
CA ARG A 113 10.03 -19.01 -10.77
C ARG A 113 9.06 -19.53 -11.83
N ALA A 114 7.81 -19.08 -11.81
CA ALA A 114 6.81 -19.39 -12.83
C ALA A 114 6.99 -18.60 -14.15
N GLY A 115 7.99 -17.72 -14.23
CA GLY A 115 8.34 -16.96 -15.42
C GLY A 115 7.51 -15.68 -15.61
N PHE A 116 6.85 -15.18 -14.56
CA PHE A 116 6.20 -13.87 -14.61
C PHE A 116 7.22 -12.75 -14.45
N ASP A 117 7.04 -11.68 -15.23
CA ASP A 117 7.80 -10.45 -15.06
C ASP A 117 7.16 -9.58 -13.98
N LEU A 118 7.96 -9.14 -13.01
CA LEU A 118 7.50 -8.36 -11.86
C LEU A 118 8.31 -7.07 -11.77
N VAL A 119 7.68 -6.00 -11.28
CA VAL A 119 8.44 -4.82 -10.88
C VAL A 119 9.31 -5.18 -9.67
N LYS A 120 10.62 -5.01 -9.82
CA LYS A 120 11.58 -5.20 -8.72
C LYS A 120 11.24 -4.28 -7.55
N GLY A 121 11.28 -4.83 -6.35
CA GLY A 121 11.01 -4.12 -5.12
C GLY A 121 10.92 -5.08 -3.95
N ASP A 122 10.75 -4.52 -2.76
CA ASP A 122 10.72 -5.27 -1.50
C ASP A 122 9.46 -5.01 -0.68
N THR A 123 8.47 -4.29 -1.21
CA THR A 123 7.23 -3.95 -0.51
C THR A 123 6.17 -5.05 -0.63
N ALA A 124 5.04 -4.86 0.08
CA ALA A 124 3.88 -5.74 0.09
C ALA A 124 3.02 -5.67 -1.19
N ILE A 125 3.34 -4.73 -2.08
CA ILE A 125 2.67 -4.58 -3.38
C ILE A 125 3.57 -5.24 -4.43
N VAL A 126 3.05 -6.24 -5.12
CA VAL A 126 3.77 -7.00 -6.16
C VAL A 126 3.06 -6.79 -7.49
N PRO A 127 3.56 -5.90 -8.36
CA PRO A 127 2.98 -5.68 -9.67
C PRO A 127 3.46 -6.74 -10.67
N VAL A 128 2.52 -7.49 -11.24
CA VAL A 128 2.74 -8.49 -12.30
C VAL A 128 2.57 -7.81 -13.65
N MET A 129 3.65 -7.71 -14.42
CA MET A 129 3.68 -6.93 -15.65
C MET A 129 3.07 -7.70 -16.83
N LEU A 130 2.16 -7.04 -17.55
CA LEU A 130 1.52 -7.58 -18.75
C LEU A 130 1.72 -6.69 -19.97
N TYR A 131 2.05 -5.42 -19.75
CA TYR A 131 2.38 -4.39 -20.76
C TYR A 131 1.25 -4.05 -21.75
N ASP A 132 0.20 -4.86 -21.81
CA ASP A 132 -0.97 -4.69 -22.67
C ASP A 132 -2.26 -4.60 -21.82
N GLU A 133 -3.12 -3.63 -22.15
CA GLU A 133 -4.31 -3.31 -21.37
C GLU A 133 -5.39 -4.39 -21.49
N VAL A 134 -5.59 -4.94 -22.70
CA VAL A 134 -6.58 -5.99 -22.95
C VAL A 134 -6.16 -7.27 -22.23
N LYS A 135 -4.88 -7.64 -22.28
CA LYS A 135 -4.34 -8.77 -21.53
C LYS A 135 -4.53 -8.59 -20.02
N ALA A 136 -4.32 -7.38 -19.49
CA ALA A 136 -4.47 -7.12 -18.06
C ALA A 136 -5.91 -7.24 -17.57
N VAL A 137 -6.88 -6.72 -18.33
CA VAL A 137 -8.30 -6.85 -18.01
C VAL A 137 -8.74 -8.31 -18.12
N ARG A 138 -8.41 -8.97 -19.23
CA ARG A 138 -8.78 -10.38 -19.46
C ARG A 138 -8.21 -11.32 -18.40
N MET A 139 -6.93 -11.17 -18.06
CA MET A 139 -6.31 -12.00 -17.02
C MET A 139 -6.95 -11.76 -15.65
N ALA A 140 -7.33 -10.52 -15.31
CA ALA A 140 -8.05 -10.24 -14.06
C ALA A 140 -9.43 -10.92 -14.03
N ASP A 141 -10.17 -10.89 -15.14
CA ASP A 141 -11.46 -11.58 -15.27
C ASP A 141 -11.31 -13.10 -15.17
N ASP A 142 -10.27 -13.67 -15.79
CA ASP A 142 -10.01 -15.10 -15.75
C ASP A 142 -9.54 -15.55 -14.36
N LEU A 143 -8.74 -14.75 -13.64
CA LEU A 143 -8.38 -14.98 -12.24
C LEU A 143 -9.61 -14.93 -11.32
N LEU A 144 -10.55 -14.02 -11.56
CA LEU A 144 -11.78 -13.96 -10.79
C LEU A 144 -12.61 -15.24 -10.93
N LYS A 145 -12.64 -15.86 -12.11
CA LYS A 145 -13.30 -17.17 -12.32
C LYS A 145 -12.63 -18.31 -11.55
N GLU A 146 -11.33 -18.21 -11.30
CA GLU A 146 -10.58 -19.12 -10.41
C GLU A 146 -10.74 -18.78 -8.92
N GLY A 147 -11.53 -17.75 -8.60
CA GLY A 147 -11.79 -17.26 -7.25
C GLY A 147 -10.70 -16.35 -6.69
N ILE A 148 -9.84 -15.78 -7.54
CA ILE A 148 -8.77 -14.86 -7.17
C ILE A 148 -9.15 -13.45 -7.61
N TYR A 149 -9.59 -12.62 -6.66
CA TYR A 149 -9.95 -11.23 -6.96
C TYR A 149 -8.71 -10.34 -7.02
N VAL A 150 -8.40 -9.87 -8.22
CA VAL A 150 -7.34 -8.88 -8.49
C VAL A 150 -7.84 -7.85 -9.48
N ILE A 151 -7.16 -6.70 -9.54
CA ILE A 151 -7.47 -5.63 -10.48
C ILE A 151 -6.31 -5.42 -11.45
N GLY A 152 -6.64 -5.40 -12.75
CA GLY A 152 -5.77 -4.91 -13.81
C GLY A 152 -5.70 -3.39 -13.80
N PHE A 153 -4.49 -2.85 -13.80
CA PHE A 153 -4.21 -1.42 -13.87
C PHE A 153 -3.79 -1.07 -15.31
N CYS A 154 -4.54 -0.19 -15.96
CA CYS A 154 -4.31 0.34 -17.31
C CYS A 154 -4.26 1.88 -17.31
N PHE A 155 -4.04 2.50 -18.47
CA PHE A 155 -4.14 3.95 -18.62
C PHE A 155 -5.55 4.44 -18.24
N PRO A 156 -5.70 5.58 -17.53
CA PRO A 156 -4.68 6.58 -17.14
C PRO A 156 -3.99 6.32 -15.80
N VAL A 157 -4.32 5.24 -15.09
CA VAL A 157 -3.76 4.95 -13.76
C VAL A 157 -2.28 4.57 -13.84
N VAL A 158 -1.88 3.94 -14.94
CA VAL A 158 -0.48 3.66 -15.27
C VAL A 158 -0.17 4.16 -16.69
N PRO A 159 1.10 4.47 -17.02
CA PRO A 159 1.46 4.86 -18.38
C PRO A 159 1.04 3.82 -19.42
N LYS A 160 0.75 4.28 -20.65
CA LYS A 160 0.48 3.39 -21.78
C LYS A 160 1.63 2.40 -21.97
N GLY A 161 1.29 1.16 -22.32
CA GLY A 161 2.28 0.09 -22.49
C GLY A 161 2.88 -0.42 -21.17
N LYS A 162 2.35 -0.02 -20.00
CA LYS A 162 2.80 -0.49 -18.67
C LYS A 162 1.65 -1.09 -17.86
N ALA A 163 0.67 -1.66 -18.54
CA ALA A 163 -0.44 -2.37 -17.90
C ALA A 163 0.07 -3.55 -17.06
N ARG A 164 -0.59 -3.79 -15.93
CA ARG A 164 -0.14 -4.77 -14.93
C ARG A 164 -1.26 -5.16 -13.99
N ILE A 165 -1.15 -6.33 -13.35
CA ILE A 165 -2.00 -6.70 -12.22
C ILE A 165 -1.30 -6.29 -10.93
N ARG A 166 -2.00 -5.55 -10.06
CA ARG A 166 -1.45 -5.13 -8.76
C ARG A 166 -1.90 -6.09 -7.66
N VAL A 167 -1.01 -6.99 -7.25
CA VAL A 167 -1.25 -7.88 -6.11
C VAL A 167 -0.79 -7.19 -4.83
N GLN A 168 -1.58 -7.29 -3.76
CA GLN A 168 -1.29 -6.68 -2.46
C GLN A 168 -1.36 -7.77 -1.40
N LEU A 169 -0.25 -8.07 -0.76
CA LEU A 169 -0.17 -9.12 0.24
C LEU A 169 -0.50 -8.53 1.61
N SER A 170 -1.17 -9.35 2.42
CA SER A 170 -1.55 -9.05 3.79
C SER A 170 -0.97 -10.12 4.71
N ALA A 171 -0.81 -9.79 5.99
CA ALA A 171 -0.50 -10.76 7.04
C ALA A 171 -1.57 -11.84 7.17
N ALA A 172 -2.81 -11.55 6.76
CA ALA A 172 -3.94 -12.48 6.84
C ALA A 172 -3.88 -13.60 5.78
N HIS A 173 -3.13 -13.42 4.69
CA HIS A 173 -3.00 -14.49 3.69
C HIS A 173 -2.18 -15.65 4.26
N THR A 174 -2.73 -16.85 4.13
CA THR A 174 -2.01 -18.09 4.42
C THR A 174 -1.06 -18.45 3.28
N THR A 175 -0.17 -19.41 3.51
CA THR A 175 0.73 -19.92 2.45
C THR A 175 -0.10 -20.59 1.34
N GLU A 176 -1.16 -21.29 1.73
CA GLU A 176 -2.11 -21.97 0.86
C GLU A 176 -2.88 -20.99 -0.03
N ASP A 177 -3.30 -19.84 0.51
CA ASP A 177 -3.92 -18.77 -0.28
C ASP A 177 -2.95 -18.26 -1.36
N ILE A 178 -1.68 -18.09 -0.99
CA ILE A 178 -0.64 -17.60 -1.91
C ILE A 178 -0.35 -18.63 -2.99
N ASP A 179 -0.23 -19.91 -2.62
CA ASP A 179 0.01 -21.00 -3.56
C ASP A 179 -1.15 -21.13 -4.56
N ARG A 180 -2.39 -21.12 -4.08
CA ARG A 180 -3.59 -21.13 -4.92
C ARG A 180 -3.60 -19.93 -5.88
N ALA A 181 -3.24 -18.74 -5.41
CA ALA A 181 -3.18 -17.56 -6.26
C ALA A 181 -2.14 -17.73 -7.38
N VAL A 182 -0.92 -18.18 -7.05
CA VAL A 182 0.15 -18.42 -8.03
C VAL A 182 -0.27 -19.47 -9.06
N GLU A 183 -0.86 -20.58 -8.63
CA GLU A 183 -1.36 -21.62 -9.53
C GLU A 183 -2.43 -21.11 -10.50
N ALA A 184 -3.36 -20.27 -10.00
CA ALA A 184 -4.34 -19.61 -10.85
C ALA A 184 -3.68 -18.70 -11.88
N PHE A 185 -2.68 -17.89 -11.50
CA PHE A 185 -1.90 -17.07 -12.45
C PHE A 185 -1.28 -17.93 -13.55
N ILE A 186 -0.62 -19.03 -13.18
CA ILE A 186 0.00 -19.97 -14.14
C ILE A 186 -1.05 -20.54 -15.09
N LYS A 187 -2.21 -20.96 -14.56
CA LYS A 187 -3.31 -21.56 -15.32
C LYS A 187 -3.89 -20.61 -16.36
N VAL A 188 -4.09 -19.33 -16.01
CA VAL A 188 -4.74 -18.36 -16.90
C VAL A 188 -3.77 -17.61 -17.82
N ARG A 189 -2.48 -17.96 -17.83
CA ARG A 189 -1.40 -17.28 -18.58
C ARG A 189 -1.53 -17.35 -20.12
N GLY A 190 -2.61 -17.92 -20.65
CA GLY A 190 -2.85 -18.14 -22.08
C GLY A 190 -2.68 -16.89 -22.94
#